data_AF-A0A1B0G0R6-F1
#
_entry.id   AF-A0A1B0G0R6-F1
#
_cell.length_a   1.000
_cell.length_b   1.000
_cell.length_c   1.000
_cell.angle_alpha   90.00
_cell.angle_beta   90.00
_cell.angle_gamma   90.00
#
_symmetry.space_group_name_H-M   'P 1'
#
loop_
_entity.id
_entity.type
_entity.pdbx_description
1 polymer ?
#
loop_
_entity_poly.entity_id
_entity_poly.type
_entity_poly.pdbx_seq_one_letter_code
_entity_poly.pdbx_strand_id
1 'polypeptide(L)'
;MAARRIAKSSINWSALAERVPPNQKAQFAAFKIKSDVYMRAVMSNPETAPKIDWAHYKNLIPIPGLVDTFQKQYEALKVPYPPDNVTSQVETQAKETKAEVESFKKSSEQRIAQCKKKIAHLNSLLPYNQMTMEDYRDSFPDLALDSVNRPTFWPHNAEEQVGYVSKEQEAARAEHAKEH
;
A
#
# COMPACT_ATOMS: atom_id res chain seq x y z
N MET A 1 -29.78 -13.72 -2.82
CA MET A 1 -28.49 -14.49 -2.84
C MET A 1 -27.26 -13.60 -3.00
N ALA A 2 -27.25 -12.63 -3.91
CA ALA A 2 -26.10 -11.72 -4.11
C ALA A 2 -25.91 -10.74 -2.93
N ALA A 3 -26.98 -10.14 -2.39
CA ALA A 3 -26.89 -9.24 -1.25
C ALA A 3 -26.40 -9.95 0.03
N ARG A 4 -26.84 -11.20 0.26
CA ARG A 4 -26.34 -12.04 1.38
C ARG A 4 -24.85 -12.40 1.29
N ARG A 5 -24.25 -12.48 0.10
CA ARG A 5 -22.82 -12.76 -0.06
C ARG A 5 -21.97 -11.54 0.30
N ILE A 6 -22.41 -10.35 -0.08
CA ILE A 6 -21.69 -9.09 0.16
C ILE A 6 -21.82 -8.66 1.63
N ALA A 7 -22.96 -8.92 2.27
CA ALA A 7 -23.14 -8.68 3.71
C ALA A 7 -22.24 -9.56 4.62
N LYS A 8 -21.64 -10.64 4.09
CA LYS A 8 -20.77 -11.56 4.85
C LYS A 8 -19.32 -11.08 4.99
N SER A 9 -18.86 -10.15 4.15
CA SER A 9 -17.52 -9.59 4.25
C SER A 9 -17.56 -8.24 4.98
N SER A 10 -17.66 -8.27 6.31
CA SER A 10 -17.46 -7.09 7.13
C SER A 10 -15.98 -6.70 7.09
N ILE A 11 -15.60 -5.81 6.18
CA ILE A 11 -14.25 -5.27 6.09
C ILE A 11 -14.01 -4.33 7.27
N ASN A 12 -12.96 -4.58 8.04
CA ASN A 12 -12.56 -3.69 9.14
C ASN A 12 -11.79 -2.48 8.57
N TRP A 13 -12.53 -1.43 8.23
CA TRP A 13 -11.98 -0.22 7.63
C TRP A 13 -11.10 0.61 8.56
N SER A 14 -11.29 0.55 9.88
CA SER A 14 -10.45 1.28 10.84
C SER A 14 -9.05 0.67 10.94
N ALA A 15 -8.97 -0.66 11.04
CA ALA A 15 -7.69 -1.37 11.08
C ALA A 15 -6.87 -1.16 9.79
N LEU A 16 -7.54 -1.05 8.64
CA LEU A 16 -6.88 -0.70 7.38
C LEU A 16 -6.38 0.75 7.39
N ALA A 17 -7.18 1.71 7.85
CA ALA A 17 -6.81 3.12 7.88
C ALA A 17 -5.56 3.39 8.73
N GLU A 18 -5.36 2.65 9.82
CA GLU A 18 -4.17 2.76 10.70
C GLU A 18 -2.88 2.30 10.03
N ARG A 19 -2.96 1.36 9.08
CA ARG A 19 -1.80 0.76 8.41
C ARG A 19 -1.40 1.51 7.14
N VAL A 20 -2.25 2.43 6.66
CA VAL A 20 -2.04 3.16 5.40
C VAL A 20 -1.02 4.30 5.61
N PRO A 21 0.08 4.30 4.85
CA PRO A 21 1.03 5.40 4.83
C PRO A 21 0.37 6.76 4.47
N PRO A 22 0.88 7.89 4.99
CA PRO A 22 0.25 9.21 4.82
C PRO A 22 0.07 9.62 3.35
N ASN A 23 1.00 9.25 2.48
CA ASN A 23 0.95 9.49 1.04
C ASN A 23 -0.17 8.71 0.31
N GLN A 24 -0.68 7.62 0.89
CA GLN A 24 -1.69 6.75 0.27
C GLN A 24 -3.09 6.93 0.87
N LYS A 25 -3.25 7.78 1.89
CA LYS A 25 -4.55 8.01 2.57
C LYS A 25 -5.64 8.50 1.62
N ALA A 26 -5.29 9.37 0.67
CA ALA A 26 -6.25 9.89 -0.31
C ALA A 26 -6.79 8.77 -1.23
N GLN A 27 -5.91 7.87 -1.68
CA GLN A 27 -6.29 6.73 -2.53
C GLN A 27 -7.17 5.73 -1.76
N PHE A 28 -6.83 5.47 -0.49
CA PHE A 28 -7.62 4.62 0.39
C PHE A 28 -9.03 5.20 0.64
N ALA A 29 -9.14 6.51 0.89
CA ALA A 29 -10.42 7.17 1.05
C ALA A 29 -11.28 7.05 -0.22
N ALA A 30 -10.69 7.27 -1.40
CA ALA A 30 -11.38 7.11 -2.68
C ALA A 30 -11.86 5.65 -2.89
N PHE A 31 -11.03 4.65 -2.55
CA PHE A 31 -11.40 3.24 -2.63
C PHE A 31 -12.57 2.90 -1.71
N LYS A 32 -12.52 3.36 -0.45
CA LYS A 32 -13.61 3.18 0.50
C LYS A 32 -14.92 3.77 -0.01
N ILE A 33 -14.90 5.00 -0.52
CA ILE A 33 -16.09 5.67 -1.08
C ILE A 33 -16.69 4.83 -2.21
N LYS A 34 -15.86 4.35 -3.15
CA LYS A 34 -16.34 3.50 -4.25
C LYS A 34 -16.99 2.22 -3.73
N SER A 35 -16.34 1.54 -2.78
CA SER A 35 -16.87 0.33 -2.15
C SER A 35 -18.23 0.57 -1.48
N ASP A 36 -18.36 1.66 -0.70
CA ASP A 36 -19.60 2.02 -0.01
C ASP A 36 -20.72 2.41 -1.00
N VAL A 37 -20.40 3.08 -2.10
CA VAL A 37 -21.35 3.42 -3.17
C VAL A 37 -21.91 2.16 -3.83
N TYR A 38 -21.05 1.20 -4.18
CA TYR A 38 -21.50 -0.07 -4.76
C TYR A 38 -22.32 -0.91 -3.77
N MET A 39 -21.89 -0.96 -2.50
CA MET A 39 -22.65 -1.61 -1.44
C MET A 39 -24.06 -1.02 -1.32
N ARG A 40 -24.18 0.31 -1.30
CA ARG A 40 -25.47 0.98 -1.21
C ARG A 40 -26.35 0.70 -2.43
N ALA A 41 -25.78 0.71 -3.64
CA ALA A 41 -26.50 0.39 -4.88
C ALA A 41 -27.01 -1.06 -4.90
N VAL A 42 -26.24 -2.00 -4.37
CA VAL A 42 -26.70 -3.40 -4.23
C VAL A 42 -27.84 -3.50 -3.23
N MET A 43 -27.77 -2.79 -2.11
CA MET A 43 -28.81 -2.82 -1.08
C MET A 43 -30.10 -2.10 -1.48
N SER A 44 -30.03 -1.10 -2.37
CA SER A 44 -31.22 -0.41 -2.89
C SER A 44 -31.99 -1.24 -3.93
N ASN A 45 -31.33 -2.21 -4.56
CA ASN A 45 -31.96 -3.04 -5.57
C ASN A 45 -32.61 -4.27 -4.92
N PRO A 46 -33.91 -4.53 -5.17
CA PRO A 46 -34.57 -5.71 -4.63
C PRO A 46 -33.96 -7.00 -5.18
N GLU A 47 -33.83 -8.04 -4.34
CA GLU A 47 -33.22 -9.32 -4.74
C GLU A 47 -34.02 -10.06 -5.84
N THR A 48 -35.29 -9.71 -6.03
CA THR A 48 -36.17 -10.24 -7.06
C THR A 48 -36.87 -9.09 -7.78
N ALA A 49 -37.08 -9.22 -9.10
CA ALA A 49 -37.91 -8.28 -9.84
C ALA A 49 -39.29 -8.14 -9.15
N PRO A 50 -39.89 -6.94 -9.14
CA PRO A 50 -41.23 -6.74 -8.59
C PRO A 50 -42.21 -7.70 -9.27
N LYS A 51 -43.04 -8.40 -8.48
CA LYS A 51 -44.06 -9.30 -9.03
C LYS A 51 -45.07 -8.46 -9.82
N ILE A 52 -45.23 -8.80 -11.10
CA ILE A 52 -46.23 -8.17 -11.97
C ILE A 52 -47.60 -8.80 -11.64
N ASP A 53 -48.61 -7.96 -11.37
CA ASP A 53 -49.98 -8.42 -11.20
C ASP A 53 -50.66 -8.65 -12.56
N TRP A 54 -50.43 -9.84 -13.12
CA TRP A 54 -51.02 -10.24 -14.40
C TRP A 54 -52.55 -10.36 -14.36
N ALA A 55 -53.16 -10.55 -13.18
CA ALA A 55 -54.61 -10.68 -13.05
C ALA A 55 -55.31 -9.33 -13.26
N HIS A 56 -54.73 -8.24 -12.77
CA HIS A 56 -55.21 -6.88 -13.03
C HIS A 56 -55.22 -6.56 -14.54
N TYR A 57 -54.13 -6.89 -15.25
CA TYR A 57 -54.02 -6.62 -16.69
C TYR A 57 -54.94 -7.48 -17.56
N LYS A 58 -55.20 -8.74 -17.16
CA LYS A 58 -56.19 -9.59 -17.85
C LYS A 58 -57.61 -9.04 -17.80
N ASN A 59 -57.97 -8.33 -16.73
CA ASN A 59 -59.30 -7.75 -16.57
C ASN A 59 -59.47 -6.43 -17.36
N LEU A 60 -58.38 -5.71 -17.61
CA LEU A 60 -58.41 -4.39 -18.25
C LEU A 60 -58.24 -4.46 -19.78
N ILE A 61 -57.58 -5.50 -20.29
CA ILE A 61 -57.24 -5.65 -21.71
C ILE A 61 -58.32 -6.48 -22.42
N PRO A 62 -59.05 -5.92 -23.41
CA PRO A 62 -60.12 -6.63 -24.11
C PRO A 62 -59.64 -7.70 -25.10
N ILE A 63 -58.33 -7.77 -25.38
CA ILE A 63 -57.75 -8.68 -26.38
C ILE A 63 -57.41 -10.02 -25.71
N PRO A 64 -58.13 -11.11 -26.03
CA PRO A 64 -57.87 -12.41 -25.43
C PRO A 64 -56.50 -12.94 -25.87
N GLY A 65 -55.71 -13.44 -24.91
CA GLY A 65 -54.44 -14.13 -25.16
C GLY A 65 -53.19 -13.25 -25.25
N LEU A 66 -53.31 -11.92 -25.35
CA LEU A 66 -52.15 -11.01 -25.40
C LEU A 66 -51.39 -10.98 -24.06
N VAL A 67 -52.11 -10.96 -22.93
CA VAL A 67 -51.48 -10.95 -21.60
C VAL A 67 -50.76 -12.28 -21.30
N ASP A 68 -51.30 -13.39 -21.80
CA ASP A 68 -50.70 -14.73 -21.64
C ASP A 68 -49.40 -14.91 -22.45
N THR A 69 -49.31 -14.31 -23.64
CA THR A 69 -48.05 -14.34 -24.42
C THR A 69 -46.96 -13.51 -23.76
N PHE A 70 -47.29 -12.33 -23.22
CA PHE A 70 -46.34 -11.50 -22.47
C PHE A 70 -45.88 -12.15 -21.16
N GLN A 71 -46.80 -12.80 -20.43
CA GLN A 71 -46.44 -13.54 -19.23
C GLN A 71 -45.41 -14.65 -19.56
N LYS A 72 -45.68 -15.45 -20.60
CA LYS A 72 -44.76 -16.52 -21.04
C LYS A 72 -43.39 -15.98 -21.48
N GLN A 73 -43.36 -14.88 -22.22
CA GLN A 73 -42.11 -14.27 -22.67
C GLN A 73 -41.31 -13.66 -21.50
N TYR A 74 -41.99 -13.06 -20.53
CA TYR A 74 -41.38 -12.50 -19.33
C TYR A 74 -40.76 -13.58 -18.43
N GLU A 75 -41.47 -14.68 -18.21
CA GLU A 75 -40.96 -15.83 -17.44
C GLU A 75 -39.81 -16.56 -18.15
N ALA A 76 -39.81 -16.55 -19.49
CA ALA A 76 -38.71 -17.12 -20.29
C ALA A 76 -37.44 -16.24 -20.28
N LEU A 77 -37.57 -14.95 -20.01
CA LEU A 77 -36.44 -14.02 -19.98
C LEU A 77 -35.62 -14.20 -18.70
N LYS A 78 -34.52 -14.97 -18.80
CA LYS A 78 -33.50 -15.03 -17.76
C LYS A 78 -32.44 -13.96 -18.01
N VAL A 79 -32.29 -13.01 -17.09
CA VAL A 79 -31.20 -12.02 -17.16
C VAL A 79 -29.88 -12.74 -16.87
N PRO A 80 -28.93 -12.79 -17.83
CA PRO A 80 -27.65 -13.45 -17.61
C PRO A 80 -26.81 -12.65 -16.59
N TYR A 81 -26.17 -13.38 -15.68
CA TYR A 81 -25.23 -12.80 -14.73
C TYR A 81 -23.93 -12.39 -15.47
N PRO A 82 -23.32 -11.23 -15.17
CA PRO A 82 -22.09 -10.82 -15.83
C PRO A 82 -20.96 -11.84 -15.58
N PRO A 83 -20.16 -12.18 -16.61
CA PRO A 83 -19.01 -13.06 -16.44
C PRO A 83 -17.94 -12.37 -15.58
N ASP A 84 -17.27 -13.14 -14.74
CA ASP A 84 -16.18 -12.65 -13.89
C ASP A 84 -14.85 -12.72 -14.65
N ASN A 85 -14.25 -11.57 -14.91
CA ASN A 85 -12.98 -11.41 -15.60
C ASN A 85 -11.88 -10.77 -14.72
N VAL A 86 -12.20 -10.34 -13.50
CA VAL A 86 -11.29 -9.55 -12.67
C VAL A 86 -10.66 -10.39 -11.55
N THR A 87 -11.26 -11.50 -11.14
CA THR A 87 -10.71 -12.35 -10.06
C THR A 87 -9.31 -12.87 -10.35
N SER A 88 -9.01 -13.27 -11.60
CA SER A 88 -7.67 -13.72 -11.99
C SER A 88 -6.61 -12.62 -11.84
N GLN A 89 -6.94 -11.37 -12.19
CA GLN A 89 -6.03 -10.23 -12.07
C GLN A 89 -5.76 -9.86 -10.61
N VAL A 90 -6.77 -9.99 -9.73
CA VAL A 90 -6.61 -9.76 -8.30
C VAL A 90 -5.71 -10.83 -7.68
N GLU A 91 -5.85 -12.09 -8.10
CA GLU A 91 -4.99 -13.17 -7.62
C GLU A 91 -3.54 -13.01 -8.04
N THR A 92 -3.25 -12.57 -9.26
CA THR A 92 -1.88 -12.29 -9.71
C THR A 92 -1.26 -11.15 -8.89
N GLN A 93 -1.98 -10.04 -8.72
CA GLN A 93 -1.50 -8.92 -7.92
C GLN A 93 -1.27 -9.32 -6.45
N ALA A 94 -2.17 -10.13 -5.87
CA ALA A 94 -2.01 -10.63 -4.51
C ALA A 94 -0.78 -11.52 -4.34
N LYS A 95 -0.38 -12.29 -5.37
CA LYS A 95 0.84 -13.10 -5.34
C LYS A 95 2.09 -12.22 -5.43
N GLU A 96 2.10 -11.23 -6.31
CA GLU A 96 3.21 -10.27 -6.46
C GLU A 96 3.43 -9.49 -5.16
N THR A 97 2.38 -8.90 -4.58
CA THR A 97 2.49 -8.16 -3.31
C THR A 97 2.95 -9.06 -2.16
N LYS A 98 2.57 -10.35 -2.12
CA LYS A 98 3.09 -11.28 -1.11
C LYS A 98 4.60 -11.48 -1.24
N ALA A 99 5.09 -11.67 -2.47
CA ALA A 99 6.53 -11.82 -2.72
C ALA A 99 7.32 -10.56 -2.33
N GLU A 100 6.79 -9.36 -2.63
CA GLU A 100 7.38 -8.09 -2.20
C GLU A 100 7.40 -7.93 -0.67
N VAL A 101 6.32 -8.31 0.01
CA VAL A 101 6.27 -8.27 1.48
C VAL A 101 7.28 -9.23 2.10
N GLU A 102 7.46 -10.42 1.53
CA GLU A 102 8.45 -11.38 2.00
C GLU A 102 9.89 -10.89 1.79
N SER A 103 10.19 -10.29 0.64
CA SER A 103 11.51 -9.70 0.39
C SER A 103 11.78 -8.52 1.31
N PHE A 104 10.78 -7.68 1.58
CA PHE A 104 10.87 -6.57 2.51
C PHE A 104 11.08 -7.03 3.96
N LYS A 105 10.44 -8.12 4.39
CA LYS A 105 10.67 -8.71 5.71
C LYS A 105 12.13 -9.16 5.87
N LYS A 106 12.65 -9.90 4.88
CA LYS A 106 14.05 -10.38 4.90
C LYS A 106 15.05 -9.22 4.97
N SER A 107 14.87 -8.19 4.15
CA SER A 107 15.75 -7.01 4.17
C SER A 107 15.65 -6.22 5.48
N SER A 108 14.45 -6.14 6.06
CA SER A 108 14.22 -5.51 7.36
C SER A 108 14.89 -6.27 8.50
N GLU A 109 14.80 -7.60 8.52
CA GLU A 109 15.46 -8.46 9.50
C GLU A 109 17.00 -8.32 9.42
N GLN A 110 17.55 -8.27 8.21
CA GLN A 110 18.98 -8.00 7.99
C GLN A 110 19.39 -6.63 8.54
N ARG A 111 18.59 -5.58 8.27
CA ARG A 111 18.84 -4.23 8.82
C ARG A 111 18.78 -4.23 10.33
N ILE A 112 17.80 -4.89 10.94
CA ILE A 112 17.69 -5.02 12.41
C ILE A 112 18.93 -5.71 12.97
N ALA A 113 19.40 -6.80 12.34
CA ALA A 113 20.60 -7.50 12.77
C ALA A 113 21.85 -6.60 12.69
N GLN A 114 22.01 -5.82 11.61
CA GLN A 114 23.10 -4.84 11.48
C GLN A 114 23.02 -3.74 12.54
N CYS A 115 21.83 -3.17 12.78
CA CYS A 115 21.63 -2.15 13.82
C CYS A 115 21.93 -2.71 15.22
N LYS A 116 21.52 -3.94 15.53
CA LYS A 116 21.85 -4.61 16.79
C LYS A 116 23.35 -4.80 16.97
N LYS A 117 24.08 -5.19 15.91
CA LYS A 117 25.55 -5.27 15.94
C LYS A 117 26.19 -3.90 16.22
N LYS A 118 25.69 -2.83 15.59
CA LYS A 118 26.16 -1.46 15.84
C LYS A 118 25.90 -1.02 17.29
N ILE A 119 24.71 -1.30 17.83
CA ILE A 119 24.38 -1.00 19.22
C ILE A 119 25.29 -1.78 20.18
N ALA A 120 25.52 -3.07 19.92
CA ALA A 120 26.42 -3.89 20.73
C ALA A 120 27.86 -3.35 20.69
N HIS A 121 28.34 -2.94 19.52
CA HIS A 121 29.65 -2.30 19.38
C HIS A 121 29.72 -1.00 20.17
N LEU A 122 28.73 -0.10 20.02
CA LEU A 122 28.68 1.16 20.78
C LEU A 122 28.64 0.95 22.29
N ASN A 123 27.93 -0.08 22.77
CA ASN A 123 27.88 -0.42 24.19
C ASN A 123 29.17 -1.05 24.72
N SER A 124 29.98 -1.66 23.85
CA SER A 124 31.29 -2.21 24.22
C SER A 124 32.39 -1.15 24.29
N LEU A 125 32.16 0.03 23.73
CA LEU A 125 33.10 1.14 23.78
C LEU A 125 33.12 1.75 25.18
N LEU A 126 34.31 2.24 25.57
CA LEU A 126 34.43 3.06 26.77
C LEU A 126 33.57 4.32 26.61
N PRO A 127 32.93 4.81 27.68
CA PRO A 127 32.26 6.10 27.64
C PRO A 127 33.16 7.19 27.05
N TYR A 128 32.61 7.98 26.12
CA TYR A 128 33.37 9.00 25.36
C TYR A 128 34.09 10.02 26.25
N ASN A 129 33.64 10.25 27.48
CA ASN A 129 34.30 11.14 28.44
C ASN A 129 35.59 10.57 29.05
N GLN A 130 35.81 9.26 28.95
CA GLN A 130 36.97 8.55 29.48
C GLN A 130 37.86 7.97 28.36
N MET A 131 37.41 8.04 27.10
CA MET A 131 38.13 7.53 25.93
C MET A 131 39.28 8.46 25.56
N THR A 132 40.48 7.89 25.39
CA THR A 132 41.63 8.64 24.89
C THR A 132 41.59 8.75 23.36
N MET A 133 42.39 9.66 22.79
CA MET A 133 42.49 9.80 21.33
C MET A 133 43.11 8.56 20.66
N GLU A 134 43.91 7.79 21.38
CA GLU A 134 44.47 6.51 20.92
C GLU A 134 43.37 5.44 20.86
N ASP A 135 42.57 5.29 21.92
CA ASP A 135 41.43 4.36 21.95
C ASP A 135 40.37 4.70 20.87
N TYR A 136 40.18 5.99 20.60
CA TYR A 136 39.31 6.45 19.51
C TYR A 136 39.85 6.04 18.14
N ARG A 137 41.16 6.11 17.93
CA ARG A 137 41.81 5.67 16.69
C ARG A 137 41.64 4.17 16.46
N ASP A 138 41.75 3.36 17.52
CA ASP A 138 41.57 1.92 17.43
C ASP A 138 40.10 1.52 17.19
N SER A 139 39.17 2.24 17.80
CA SER A 139 37.73 1.98 17.67
C SER A 139 37.14 2.52 16.36
N PHE A 140 37.63 3.66 15.88
CA PHE A 140 37.14 4.36 14.70
C PHE A 140 38.28 4.78 13.76
N PRO A 141 38.99 3.82 13.14
CA PRO A 141 40.14 4.12 12.29
C PRO A 141 39.76 4.97 11.07
N ASP A 142 38.52 4.85 10.57
CA ASP A 142 38.03 5.63 9.43
C ASP A 142 37.77 7.10 9.77
N LEU A 143 37.46 7.43 11.03
CA LEU A 143 37.12 8.79 11.47
C LEU A 143 38.27 9.47 12.20
N ALA A 144 39.23 8.70 12.71
CA ALA A 144 40.36 9.22 13.44
C ALA A 144 41.31 10.04 12.55
N LEU A 145 41.96 11.02 13.17
CA LEU A 145 42.98 11.85 12.53
C LEU A 145 44.17 10.97 12.13
N ASP A 146 44.43 10.89 10.83
CA ASP A 146 45.56 10.14 10.29
C ASP A 146 46.39 11.03 9.36
N SER A 147 47.28 11.83 9.95
CA SER A 147 48.11 12.79 9.21
C SER A 147 49.05 12.16 8.17
N VAL A 148 49.32 10.86 8.28
CA VAL A 148 50.22 10.13 7.38
C VAL A 148 49.50 9.72 6.09
N ASN A 149 48.34 9.08 6.20
CA ASN A 149 47.61 8.58 5.02
C ASN A 149 46.52 9.56 4.53
N ARG A 150 45.98 10.40 5.41
CA ARG A 150 44.87 11.33 5.16
C ARG A 150 45.14 12.69 5.81
N PRO A 151 46.07 13.49 5.25
CA PRO A 151 46.41 14.80 5.79
C PRO A 151 45.20 15.73 5.69
N THR A 152 44.77 16.26 6.84
CA THR A 152 43.71 17.25 6.95
C THR A 152 44.28 18.54 7.55
N PHE A 153 43.74 19.68 7.14
CA PHE A 153 44.15 20.99 7.65
C PHE A 153 43.43 21.30 8.97
N TRP A 154 44.16 21.85 9.95
CA TRP A 154 43.58 22.33 11.21
C TRP A 154 42.52 23.41 10.92
N PRO A 155 41.31 23.38 11.51
CA PRO A 155 40.83 22.67 12.70
C PRO A 155 40.25 21.25 12.44
N HIS A 156 40.59 20.62 11.31
CA HIS A 156 40.14 19.27 10.93
C HIS A 156 38.62 19.11 10.77
N ASN A 157 37.90 20.23 10.68
CA ASN A 157 36.49 20.26 10.35
C ASN A 157 36.32 20.00 8.86
N ALA A 158 35.27 19.24 8.49
CA ALA A 158 34.99 18.91 7.10
C ALA A 158 34.89 20.16 6.21
N GLU A 159 34.28 21.22 6.72
CA GLU A 159 34.03 22.50 6.02
C GLU A 159 35.30 23.26 5.62
N GLU A 160 36.37 23.09 6.39
CA GLU A 160 37.64 23.79 6.20
C GLU A 160 38.66 22.95 5.42
N GLN A 161 38.27 21.75 4.98
CA GLN A 161 39.13 20.90 4.14
C GLN A 161 39.07 21.33 2.68
N VAL A 162 40.23 21.24 2.02
CA VAL A 162 40.33 21.51 0.58
C VAL A 162 39.47 20.51 -0.19
N GLY A 163 38.51 21.03 -0.97
CA GLY A 163 37.58 20.21 -1.76
C GLY A 163 36.27 19.85 -1.04
N TYR A 164 35.97 20.47 0.12
CA TYR A 164 34.66 20.33 0.75
C TYR A 164 33.53 20.74 -0.19
N VAL A 165 32.53 19.87 -0.31
CA VAL A 165 31.26 20.14 -0.99
C VAL A 165 30.18 20.12 0.08
N SER A 166 29.40 21.20 0.17
CA SER A 166 28.33 21.22 1.16
C SER A 166 27.29 20.14 0.83
N LYS A 167 26.59 19.61 1.85
CA LYS A 167 25.54 18.61 1.64
C LYS A 167 24.47 19.07 0.63
N GLU A 168 24.22 20.39 0.58
CA GLU A 168 23.31 21.02 -0.38
C GLU A 168 23.85 20.98 -1.80
N GLN A 169 25.15 21.24 -1.98
CA GLN A 169 25.82 21.15 -3.29
C GLN A 169 25.94 19.70 -3.78
N GLU A 170 26.15 18.73 -2.89
CA GLU A 170 26.10 17.31 -3.23
C GLU A 170 24.69 16.86 -3.63
N ALA A 171 23.67 17.31 -2.89
CA ALA A 171 22.27 17.02 -3.22
C ALA A 171 21.88 17.62 -4.59
N ALA A 172 22.26 18.87 -4.87
CA ALA A 172 22.01 19.52 -6.15
C ALA A 172 22.73 18.81 -7.32
N ARG A 173 23.98 18.36 -7.13
CA ARG A 173 24.69 17.57 -8.14
C ARG A 173 24.03 16.20 -8.38
N ALA A 174 23.55 15.56 -7.32
CA ALA A 174 22.86 14.27 -7.42
C ALA A 174 21.47 14.38 -8.07
N GLU A 175 20.78 15.51 -7.92
CA GLU A 175 19.53 15.79 -8.64
C GLU A 175 19.80 16.07 -10.13
N HIS A 176 20.77 16.94 -10.44
CA HIS A 176 21.16 17.22 -11.83
C HIS A 176 21.69 15.98 -12.57
N ALA A 177 22.33 15.04 -11.87
CA ALA A 177 22.77 13.76 -12.44
C ALA A 177 21.64 12.74 -12.67
N LYS A 178 20.45 12.96 -12.12
CA LYS A 178 19.25 12.12 -12.38
C LYS A 178 18.39 12.66 -13.52
N GLU A 179 18.58 13.92 -13.89
CA GLU A 179 17.86 14.57 -15.00
C GLU A 179 18.51 14.31 -16.38
N HIS A 180 19.73 13.77 -16.40
CA HIS A 180 20.44 13.29 -17.59
C HIS A 180 20.47 11.76 -17.65
#